data_AF-A0A1H5WSZ2-F1
#
_entry.id   AF-A0A1H5WSZ2-F1
#
_cell.length_a   1.000
_cell.length_b   1.000
_cell.length_c   1.000
_cell.angle_alpha   90.00
_cell.angle_beta   90.00
_cell.angle_gamma   90.00
#
_symmetry.space_group_name_H-M   'P 1'
#
loop_
_entity.id
_entity.type
_entity.pdbx_description
1 polymer ?
#
loop_
_entity_poly.entity_id
_entity_poly.type
_entity_poly.pdbx_seq_one_letter_code
_entity_poly.pdbx_strand_id
1 'polypeptide(L)' 'MMIERHDKLSHVRQCRLLGLARSTYYYQPQPASDVELVLLRKMDEQYLKTPQYGTRSYATWFLRQGILIVVARKQLP' A
#
# COMPACT_ATOMS: atom_id res chain seq x y z
N MET A 1 11.52 -32.60 -1.45
CA MET A 1 12.29 -32.68 -0.19
C MET A 1 11.56 -31.82 0.84
N MET A 2 10.87 -32.46 1.79
CA MET A 2 10.05 -31.81 2.82
C MET A 2 10.98 -31.57 4.01
N ILE A 3 11.29 -30.31 4.32
CA ILE A 3 12.12 -29.98 5.49
C ILE A 3 11.23 -30.05 6.73
N GLU A 4 11.62 -30.91 7.67
CA GLU A 4 10.92 -31.12 8.94
C GLU A 4 10.84 -29.82 9.75
N ARG A 5 9.65 -29.56 10.32
CA ARG A 5 9.36 -28.37 11.13
C ARG A 5 9.85 -28.59 12.56
N HIS A 6 11.16 -28.44 12.78
CA HIS A 6 11.72 -28.39 14.13
C HIS A 6 11.47 -27.00 14.74
N ASP A 7 10.71 -26.98 15.82
CA ASP A 7 10.42 -25.87 16.74
C ASP A 7 9.99 -24.53 16.10
N LYS A 8 8.83 -24.00 16.51
CA LYS A 8 8.30 -22.73 15.97
C LYS A 8 9.21 -21.57 16.34
N LEU A 9 10.25 -21.32 15.54
CA LEU A 9 11.11 -20.13 15.61
C LEU A 9 10.22 -18.89 15.62
N SER A 10 10.48 -17.92 16.50
CA SER A 10 9.72 -16.68 16.52
C SER A 10 9.78 -15.97 15.16
N HIS A 11 8.69 -15.32 14.75
CA HIS A 11 8.62 -14.57 13.48
C HIS A 11 9.78 -13.58 13.31
N VAL A 12 10.29 -13.04 14.42
CA VAL A 12 11.48 -12.17 14.45
C VAL A 12 12.74 -12.89 13.96
N ARG A 13 12.99 -14.12 14.42
CA ARG A 13 14.15 -14.91 13.99
C ARG A 13 14.00 -15.36 12.54
N GLN A 14 12.78 -15.73 12.12
CA GLN A 14 12.49 -16.07 10.72
C GLN A 14 12.77 -14.89 9.77
N CYS A 15 12.27 -13.68 10.09
CA CYS A 15 12.53 -12.48 9.30
C CYS A 15 14.03 -12.15 9.21
N ARG A 16 14.76 -12.26 10.32
CA ARG A 16 16.21 -12.01 10.36
C ARG A 16 16.99 -12.99 9.50
N LEU A 17 16.64 -14.28 9.54
CA LEU A 17 17.27 -15.32 8.72
C LEU A 17 16.99 -15.12 7.22
N LEU A 18 15.78 -14.69 6.88
CA LEU A 18 15.37 -14.43 5.49
C LEU A 18 15.80 -13.06 4.97
N GLY A 19 16.42 -12.20 5.80
CA GLY A 19 16.76 -10.83 5.43
C GLY A 19 15.53 -9.94 5.17
N LEU A 20 14.35 -10.34 5.64
CA LEU A 20 13.10 -9.61 5.44
C LEU A 20 12.87 -8.58 6.55
N ALA A 21 12.35 -7.42 6.18
CA ALA A 21 11.83 -6.45 7.14
C ALA A 21 10.56 -7.02 7.81
N ARG A 22 10.41 -6.81 9.12
CA ARG A 22 9.21 -7.26 9.87
C ARG A 22 7.91 -6.69 9.30
N SER A 23 7.94 -5.46 8.80
CA SER A 23 6.78 -4.81 8.16
C SER A 23 6.30 -5.59 6.93
N THR A 24 7.22 -6.16 6.15
CA THR A 24 6.91 -7.00 5.00
C THR A 24 6.30 -8.33 5.43
N TYR A 25 6.77 -8.90 6.55
CA TYR A 25 6.24 -10.16 7.06
C TYR A 25 4.78 -10.06 7.51
N TYR A 26 4.42 -8.96 8.17
CA TYR A 26 3.04 -8.74 8.60
C TYR A 26 2.16 -8.14 7.51
N TYR A 27 2.73 -7.69 6.39
CA TYR A 27 1.96 -7.10 5.30
C TYR A 27 1.08 -8.17 4.66
N GLN A 28 -0.22 -8.00 4.80
CA GLN A 28 -1.19 -8.77 4.05
C GLN A 28 -1.63 -7.96 2.83
N PRO A 29 -1.32 -8.43 1.60
CA PRO A 29 -1.81 -7.78 0.40
C PRO A 29 -3.33 -7.85 0.38
N GLN A 30 -3.97 -6.68 0.44
CA GLN A 30 -5.41 -6.56 0.23
C GLN A 30 -5.68 -6.21 -1.22
N PRO A 31 -6.53 -6.98 -1.93
CA PRO A 31 -6.92 -6.61 -3.28
C PRO A 31 -7.62 -5.25 -3.26
N ALA A 32 -7.31 -4.42 -4.26
CA ALA A 32 -8.05 -3.19 -4.47
C ALA A 32 -9.41 -3.53 -5.10
N SER A 33 -10.47 -2.87 -4.62
CA SER A 33 -11.79 -2.94 -5.27
C SER A 33 -11.77 -2.25 -6.63
N ASP A 34 -12.72 -2.57 -7.50
CA ASP A 34 -12.84 -1.94 -8.83
C ASP A 34 -12.97 -0.41 -8.74
N VAL A 35 -13.69 0.07 -7.72
CA VAL A 35 -13.85 1.51 -7.45
C VAL A 35 -12.51 2.15 -7.06
N GLU A 36 -11.72 1.50 -6.21
CA GLU A 36 -10.37 1.95 -5.86
C GLU A 36 -9.45 1.95 -7.09
N LEU A 37 -9.51 0.92 -7.94
CA LEU A 37 -8.70 0.84 -9.16
C LEU A 37 -9.02 1.97 -10.15
N VAL A 38 -10.31 2.29 -10.34
CA VAL A 38 -10.72 3.42 -11.19
C VAL A 38 -10.22 4.75 -10.60
N LEU A 39 -10.28 4.91 -9.28
CA LEU A 39 -9.76 6.10 -8.62
C LEU A 39 -8.24 6.23 -8.78
N LEU A 40 -7.49 5.14 -8.59
CA LEU A 40 -6.04 5.10 -8.78
C LEU A 40 -5.64 5.45 -10.23
N ARG A 41 -6.39 4.97 -11.22
CA ARG A 41 -6.15 5.35 -12.63
C ARG A 41 -6.37 6.84 -12.87
N LYS A 42 -7.46 7.41 -12.35
CA LYS A 42 -7.73 8.86 -12.45
C LYS A 42 -6.64 9.68 -11.75
N MET A 43 -6.13 9.16 -10.64
CA MET A 43 -5.00 9.75 -9.93
C MET A 43 -3.75 9.79 -10.81
N ASP A 44 -3.35 8.66 -11.37
CA ASP A 44 -2.16 8.59 -12.24
C ASP A 44 -2.29 9.54 -13.44
N GLU A 45 -3.46 9.58 -14.08
CA GLU A 45 -3.72 10.50 -15.20
C GLU A 45 -3.53 11.97 -14.81
N GLN A 46 -3.98 12.39 -13.63
CA GLN A 46 -3.78 13.78 -13.20
C GLN A 46 -2.36 14.09 -12.82
N TYR A 47 -1.66 13.14 -12.23
CA TYR A 47 -0.27 13.31 -11.89
C TYR A 47 0.57 13.55 -13.15
N LEU A 48 0.29 12.80 -14.22
CA LEU A 48 0.93 12.99 -15.53
C LEU A 48 0.56 14.33 -16.20
N LYS A 49 -0.68 14.79 -16.06
CA LYS A 49 -1.14 16.09 -16.61
C LYS A 49 -0.57 17.28 -15.84
N THR A 50 -0.28 17.12 -14.56
CA THR A 50 0.12 18.20 -13.66
C THR A 50 1.35 17.82 -12.82
N PRO A 51 2.53 17.65 -13.44
CA PRO A 51 3.75 17.23 -12.73
C PRO A 51 4.19 18.22 -11.64
N GLN A 52 3.76 19.48 -11.72
CA GLN A 52 4.01 20.51 -10.70
C GLN A 52 3.05 20.46 -9.49
N TYR A 53 2.01 19.62 -9.51
CA TYR A 53 1.05 19.57 -8.40
C TYR A 53 1.63 18.86 -7.19
N GLY A 54 1.81 19.61 -6.10
CA GLY A 54 2.03 19.03 -4.78
C GLY A 54 0.76 18.41 -4.19
N THR A 55 0.91 17.68 -3.08
CA THR A 55 -0.17 16.92 -2.43
C THR A 55 -1.42 17.75 -2.12
N ARG A 56 -1.27 19.03 -1.73
CA ARG A 56 -2.39 19.93 -1.41
C ARG A 56 -3.21 20.33 -2.64
N SER A 57 -2.54 20.72 -3.72
CA SER A 57 -3.18 21.07 -5.00
C SER A 57 -3.89 19.85 -5.59
N TYR A 58 -3.25 18.69 -5.48
CA TYR A 58 -3.80 17.42 -5.91
C TYR A 58 -5.06 17.04 -5.14
N ALA A 59 -5.02 17.08 -3.80
CA ALA A 59 -6.21 16.84 -2.96
C ALA A 59 -7.34 17.84 -3.26
N THR A 60 -7.01 19.11 -3.49
CA THR A 60 -7.99 20.15 -3.83
C THR A 60 -8.64 19.90 -5.20
N TRP A 61 -7.88 19.41 -6.18
CA TRP A 61 -8.41 19.06 -7.51
C TRP A 61 -9.47 17.98 -7.42
N PHE A 62 -9.21 16.93 -6.64
CA PHE A 62 -10.19 15.85 -6.42
C PHE A 62 -11.37 16.30 -5.56
N LEU A 63 -11.14 17.15 -4.56
CA LEU A 63 -12.22 17.72 -3.75
C LEU A 63 -13.21 18.51 -4.62
N ARG A 64 -12.72 19.26 -5.62
CA ARG A 64 -13.57 19.97 -6.59
C ARG A 64 -14.41 19.03 -7.47
N GLN A 65 -14.05 17.75 -7.56
CA GLN A 65 -14.82 16.72 -8.25
C GLN A 65 -15.76 15.96 -7.30
N GLY A 66 -15.87 16.40 -6.04
CA GLY A 66 -16.64 15.71 -5.01
C GLY A 66 -15.96 14.45 -4.48
N ILE A 67 -14.67 14.23 -4.77
CA ILE A 67 -13.91 13.06 -4.33
C ILE A 67 -12.99 13.48 -3.19
N LEU A 68 -13.28 13.00 -1.98
CA LEU A 68 -12.37 13.17 -0.85
C LEU A 68 -11.27 12.11 -0.93
N ILE A 69 -10.03 12.53 -1.17
CA ILE A 69 -8.87 11.65 -1.03
C ILE A 69 -8.27 11.84 0.34
N VAL A 70 -8.18 10.73 1.07
CA VAL A 70 -7.40 10.65 2.31
C VAL A 70 -6.24 9.72 2.05
N VAL A 71 -5.03 10.11 2.43
CA VAL A 71 -3.88 9.20 2.44
C VAL A 71 -4.06 8.27 3.64
N ALA A 72 -4.87 7.24 3.45
CA ALA A 72 -4.92 6.13 4.37
C ALA A 72 -3.65 5.30 4.12
N ARG A 73 -2.79 5.19 5.12
CA ARG A 73 -1.93 4.00 5.18
C ARG A 73 -2.93 2.85 5.31
N LYS A 74 -2.97 1.92 4.35
CA LYS A 74 -3.55 0.57 4.60
C LYS A 74 -2.66 -0.04 5.69
N GLN A 75 -2.90 0.37 6.93
CA GLN A 75 -2.21 -0.12 8.11
C GLN A 75 -2.69 -1.56 8.30
N LEU A 76 -1.70 -2.44 8.41
CA LEU A 76 -1.87 -3.79 8.91
C LEU A 76 -2.68 -3.80 10.21
N PRO A 77 -3.50 -4.82 10.45
CA PRO A 77 -3.94 -5.13 11.82
C PRO A 77 -2.75 -5.45 12.74
#